data_AF-A0A351Y7I9-F1
#
_entry.id   AF-A0A351Y7I9-F1
#
_cell.length_a   1.000
_cell.length_b   1.000
_cell.length_c   1.000
_cell.angle_alpha   90.00
_cell.angle_beta   90.00
_cell.angle_gamma   90.00
#
_symmetry.space_group_name_H-M   'P 1'
#
loop_
_entity.id
_entity.type
_entity.pdbx_description
1 polymer ?
#
loop_
_entity_poly.entity_id
_entity_poly.type
_entity_poly.pdbx_seq_one_letter_code
_entity_poly.pdbx_strand_id
1 'polypeptide(L)'
;MVFLDNAASSQKPQYVIDGVSDFVASSYANIHRGLYSLSEKSEIAYHHSKELVGELLNCKASEIIYSYNSTYGINLIAQSLVISDVLNK
;
A
#
# COMPACT_ATOMS: atom_id res chain seq x y z
N MET A 1 0.51 29.21 -9.69
CA MET A 1 1.41 28.86 -8.56
C MET A 1 2.47 27.91 -9.10
N VAL A 2 3.73 28.08 -8.71
CA VAL A 2 4.82 27.13 -9.02
C VAL A 2 5.19 26.43 -7.73
N PHE A 3 4.99 25.12 -7.64
CA PHE A 3 5.22 24.31 -6.43
C PHE A 3 6.56 23.58 -6.56
N LEU A 4 7.53 23.92 -5.69
CA LEU A 4 8.90 23.39 -5.72
C LEU A 4 9.27 22.60 -4.44
N ASP A 5 8.28 22.20 -3.64
CA ASP A 5 8.46 21.46 -2.38
C ASP A 5 8.02 19.98 -2.48
N ASN A 6 8.38 19.33 -3.60
CA ASN A 6 7.96 17.95 -3.89
C ASN A 6 8.57 16.89 -2.93
N ALA A 7 9.68 17.24 -2.27
CA ALA A 7 10.35 16.35 -1.31
C ALA A 7 9.59 16.25 0.02
N ALA A 8 8.90 17.31 0.46
CA ALA A 8 8.04 17.26 1.64
C ALA A 8 6.74 16.50 1.35
N SER A 9 6.12 16.74 0.19
CA SER A 9 4.99 15.98 -0.33
C SER A 9 4.78 16.24 -1.81
N SER A 10 4.12 15.32 -2.51
CA SER A 10 3.82 15.47 -3.94
C SER A 10 2.34 15.76 -4.17
N GLN A 11 2.06 16.66 -5.11
CA GLN A 11 0.70 16.85 -5.62
C GLN A 11 0.20 15.55 -6.27
N LYS A 12 -1.10 15.27 -6.14
CA LYS A 12 -1.72 14.07 -6.69
C LYS A 12 -2.03 14.31 -8.18
N PRO A 13 -1.46 13.54 -9.12
CA PRO A 13 -1.86 13.61 -10.52
C PRO A 13 -3.35 13.24 -10.68
N GLN A 14 -4.01 13.80 -11.70
CA GLN A 14 -5.45 13.58 -11.92
C GLN A 14 -5.81 12.10 -12.02
N TYR A 15 -5.01 11.29 -12.73
CA TYR A 15 -5.27 9.85 -12.87
C TYR A 15 -5.24 9.08 -11.53
N VAL A 16 -4.48 9.56 -10.54
CA VAL A 16 -4.46 8.98 -9.19
C VAL A 16 -5.75 9.34 -8.45
N ILE A 17 -6.21 10.58 -8.59
CA ILE A 17 -7.47 11.05 -7.98
C ILE A 17 -8.65 10.27 -8.56
N ASP A 18 -8.68 10.11 -9.88
CA ASP A 18 -9.75 9.40 -10.58
C ASP A 18 -9.76 7.93 -10.14
N GLY A 19 -8.61 7.25 -10.15
CA GLY A 19 -8.53 5.84 -9.73
C GLY A 19 -8.95 5.61 -8.28
N VAL A 20 -8.58 6.50 -7.35
CA VAL A 20 -9.04 6.40 -5.95
C VAL A 20 -10.53 6.68 -5.84
N SER A 21 -11.04 7.69 -6.54
CA SER A 21 -12.46 8.04 -6.56
C SER A 21 -13.31 6.89 -7.10
N ASP A 22 -12.89 6.29 -8.20
CA ASP A 22 -13.56 5.17 -8.84
C ASP A 22 -13.56 3.94 -7.94
N PHE A 23 -12.42 3.63 -7.29
CA PHE A 23 -12.34 2.53 -6.33
C PHE A 23 -13.30 2.73 -5.16
N VAL A 24 -13.31 3.93 -4.57
CA VAL A 24 -14.20 4.26 -3.44
C VAL A 24 -15.67 4.17 -3.84
N ALA A 25 -16.03 4.68 -5.02
CA ALA A 25 -17.41 4.70 -5.48
C ALA A 25 -17.96 3.33 -5.89
N SER A 26 -17.11 2.44 -6.44
CA SER A 26 -17.56 1.22 -7.13
C SER A 26 -17.12 -0.09 -6.51
N SER A 27 -16.03 -0.07 -5.71
CA SER A 27 -15.27 -1.28 -5.37
C SER A 27 -14.81 -1.33 -3.91
N TYR A 28 -15.20 -0.37 -3.06
CA TYR A 28 -14.77 -0.29 -1.68
C TYR A 28 -15.55 -1.23 -0.76
N ALA A 29 -14.86 -2.25 -0.24
CA ALA A 29 -15.32 -3.14 0.81
C ALA A 29 -14.13 -3.65 1.62
N ASN A 30 -14.41 -4.28 2.77
CA ASN A 30 -13.38 -4.93 3.56
C ASN A 30 -12.80 -6.11 2.78
N ILE A 31 -11.49 -6.03 2.53
CA ILE A 31 -10.68 -7.16 2.04
C ILE A 31 -10.59 -8.25 3.12
N HIS A 32 -10.37 -9.49 2.70
CA HIS A 32 -10.29 -10.68 3.57
C HIS A 32 -11.55 -11.01 4.39
N ARG A 33 -12.72 -10.43 4.04
CA ARG A 33 -13.95 -10.53 4.86
C ARG A 33 -15.24 -10.85 4.11
N GLY A 34 -15.21 -11.24 2.82
CA GLY A 34 -16.45 -11.36 2.05
C GLY A 34 -16.54 -12.49 1.05
N LEU A 35 -17.56 -13.32 1.23
CA LEU A 35 -18.17 -14.23 0.24
C LEU A 35 -19.07 -13.47 -0.77
N TYR A 36 -18.85 -12.16 -0.97
CA TYR A 36 -19.69 -11.30 -1.83
C TYR A 36 -18.85 -10.50 -2.81
N SER A 37 -19.44 -10.21 -3.98
CA SER A 37 -18.75 -9.69 -5.17
C SER A 37 -17.96 -8.40 -4.94
N LEU A 38 -18.45 -7.51 -4.07
CA LEU A 38 -17.76 -6.25 -3.79
C LEU A 38 -16.45 -6.46 -3.03
N SER A 39 -16.44 -7.39 -2.06
CA SER A 39 -15.22 -7.75 -1.31
C SER A 39 -14.20 -8.44 -2.20
N GLU A 40 -14.64 -9.31 -3.11
CA GLU A 40 -13.77 -9.95 -4.10
C GLU A 40 -13.12 -8.92 -5.04
N LYS A 41 -13.89 -7.91 -5.51
CA LYS A 41 -13.32 -6.81 -6.31
C LYS A 41 -12.27 -6.00 -5.52
N SER A 42 -12.53 -5.70 -4.25
CA SER A 42 -11.54 -5.02 -3.40
C SER A 42 -10.27 -5.85 -3.23
N GLU A 43 -10.42 -7.16 -3.02
CA GLU A 43 -9.33 -8.12 -2.84
C GLU A 43 -8.44 -8.17 -4.09
N ILE A 44 -9.06 -8.31 -5.27
CA ILE A 44 -8.35 -8.32 -6.55
C ILE A 44 -7.59 -7.01 -6.76
N ALA A 45 -8.24 -5.86 -6.54
CA ALA A 45 -7.59 -4.55 -6.69
C ALA A 45 -6.41 -4.39 -5.71
N TYR A 46 -6.55 -4.86 -4.48
CA TYR A 46 -5.50 -4.84 -3.48
C TYR A 46 -4.30 -5.71 -3.89
N HIS A 47 -4.53 -6.95 -4.32
CA HIS A 47 -3.45 -7.83 -4.80
C HIS A 47 -2.76 -7.29 -6.05
N HIS A 48 -3.54 -6.83 -7.03
CA HIS A 48 -3.00 -6.25 -8.25
C HIS A 48 -2.11 -5.03 -7.96
N SER A 49 -2.50 -4.19 -7.00
CA SER A 49 -1.64 -3.06 -6.57
C SER A 49 -0.27 -3.53 -6.08
N LYS A 50 -0.19 -4.66 -5.38
CA LYS A 50 1.09 -5.23 -4.91
C LYS A 50 1.92 -5.81 -6.05
N GLU A 51 1.30 -6.37 -7.07
CA GLU A 51 1.99 -6.84 -8.29
C GLU A 51 2.68 -5.66 -8.99
N LEU A 52 1.95 -4.56 -9.22
CA LEU A 52 2.51 -3.35 -9.84
C LEU A 52 3.66 -2.75 -9.03
N VAL A 53 3.54 -2.70 -7.70
CA VAL A 53 4.63 -2.25 -6.82
C VAL A 53 5.83 -3.20 -6.88
N GLY A 54 5.57 -4.52 -6.91
CA GLY A 54 6.60 -5.54 -7.05
C GLY A 54 7.37 -5.42 -8.36
N GLU A 55 6.68 -5.19 -9.49
CA GLU A 55 7.30 -4.94 -10.79
C GLU A 55 8.20 -3.69 -10.76
N LEU A 56 7.72 -2.59 -10.16
CA LEU A 56 8.50 -1.35 -10.02
C LEU A 56 9.78 -1.56 -9.19
N LEU A 57 9.72 -2.38 -8.13
CA LEU A 57 10.82 -2.63 -7.21
C LEU A 57 11.63 -3.89 -7.53
N ASN A 58 11.25 -4.62 -8.59
CA ASN A 58 11.81 -5.91 -8.98
C ASN A 58 11.79 -6.97 -7.83
N CYS A 59 10.65 -7.10 -7.17
CA CYS A 59 10.40 -8.10 -6.12
C CYS A 59 9.02 -8.75 -6.26
N LYS A 60 8.75 -9.80 -5.49
CA LYS A 60 7.45 -10.48 -5.51
C LYS A 60 6.41 -9.66 -4.75
N ALA A 61 5.15 -9.73 -5.19
CA ALA A 61 4.02 -9.12 -4.47
C ALA A 61 3.90 -9.61 -3.00
N SER A 62 4.33 -10.84 -2.72
CA SER A 62 4.37 -11.42 -1.37
C SER A 62 5.39 -10.73 -0.44
N GLU A 63 6.38 -10.05 -1.00
CA GLU A 63 7.42 -9.33 -0.24
C GLU A 63 6.99 -7.89 0.06
N ILE A 64 5.91 -7.41 -0.56
CA ILE A 64 5.36 -6.07 -0.33
C ILE A 64 4.43 -6.07 0.88
N ILE A 65 4.70 -5.20 1.85
CA ILE A 65 3.85 -4.95 3.01
C ILE A 65 3.50 -3.47 3.03
N TYR A 66 2.21 -3.14 2.86
CA TYR A 66 1.75 -1.76 3.00
C TYR A 66 1.79 -1.34 4.46
N SER A 67 2.26 -0.12 4.71
CA SER A 67 2.29 0.52 6.02
C SER A 67 1.67 1.91 5.92
N TYR A 68 1.37 2.52 7.07
CA TYR A 68 0.75 3.85 7.11
C TYR A 68 1.64 4.94 6.50
N ASN A 69 2.95 4.87 6.73
CA ASN A 69 3.97 5.78 6.24
C ASN A 69 5.37 5.20 6.50
N SER A 70 6.41 5.84 5.97
CA SER A 70 7.81 5.43 6.12
C SER A 70 8.25 5.33 7.58
N THR A 71 7.83 6.27 8.44
CA THR A 71 8.18 6.26 9.87
C THR A 71 7.61 5.03 10.57
N TYR A 72 6.35 4.69 10.30
CA TYR A 72 5.74 3.49 10.85
C TYR A 72 6.44 2.23 10.33
N GLY A 73 6.79 2.17 9.05
CA GLY A 73 7.52 1.05 8.45
C GLY A 73 8.87 0.79 9.15
N ILE A 74 9.65 1.86 9.41
CA ILE A 74 10.92 1.74 10.14
C ILE A 74 10.71 1.24 11.58
N ASN A 75 9.70 1.78 12.28
CA ASN A 75 9.38 1.34 13.63
C ASN A 75 8.93 -0.13 13.66
N LEU A 76 8.12 -0.55 12.70
CA LEU A 76 7.68 -1.94 12.56
C LEU A 76 8.88 -2.88 12.43
N ILE A 77 9.83 -2.56 11.54
CA ILE A 77 11.04 -3.37 11.35
C ILE A 77 11.86 -3.43 12.66
N ALA A 78 12.11 -2.29 13.29
CA ALA A 78 12.89 -2.24 14.53
C ALA A 78 12.25 -3.08 15.64
N GLN A 79 10.94 -2.93 15.86
CA GLN A 79 10.22 -3.69 16.88
C GLN A 79 10.18 -5.19 16.55
N SER A 80 9.92 -5.55 15.30
CA SER A 80 9.90 -6.95 14.88
C SER A 80 11.27 -7.63 15.06
N LEU A 81 12.37 -6.95 14.75
CA LEU A 81 13.72 -7.48 14.94
C LEU A 81 14.07 -7.70 16.42
N VAL A 82 13.64 -6.80 17.30
CA VAL A 82 13.83 -6.94 18.75
C VAL A 82 12.96 -8.08 19.31
N ILE A 83 11.68 -8.13 18.94
CA ILE A 83 10.74 -9.15 19.45
C ILE A 83 11.08 -10.55 18.94
N SER A 84 11.56 -10.67 17.71
CA SER A 84 11.95 -11.95 17.11
C SER A 84 13.30 -12.48 17.58
N ASP A 85 14.00 -11.75 18.46
CA ASP A 85 15.32 -12.11 19.00
C ASP A 85 16.42 -12.25 17.93
N VAL A 86 16.17 -11.77 16.70
CA VAL A 86 17.11 -11.85 15.58
C VAL A 86 18.39 -11.05 15.86
N LEU A 87 18.29 -9.98 16.65
CA LEU A 87 19.40 -9.08 16.99
C LEU A 87 20.15 -9.46 18.27
N ASN A 88 19.65 -10.38 19.10
CA ASN A 88 20.29 -10.76 20.37
C ASN A 88 21.26 -11.97 20.22
N LYS A 89 21.93 -12.08 19.08
CA LYS A 89 23.03 -13.05 18.90
C LYS A 89 24.38 -12.47 19.32
#